data_AF-A0A4Y4F3X8-F1
#
_entry.id   AF-A0A4Y4F3X8-F1
#
_cell.length_a   1.000
_cell.length_b   1.000
_cell.length_c   1.000
_cell.angle_alpha   90.00
_cell.angle_beta   90.00
_cell.angle_gamma   90.00
#
_symmetry.space_group_name_H-M   'P 1'
#
loop_
_entity.id
_entity.type
_entity.pdbx_description
1 polymer ?
#
loop_
_entity_poly.entity_id
_entity_poly.type
_entity_poly.pdbx_seq_one_letter_code
_entity_poly.pdbx_strand_id
1 'polypeptide(L)'
;MLTILSNNPSAPFTAVRDSMTKIPKNILQFCHAKEDAPDKLIQASMDTESNLPQYDYFMADDNFIKKLIIDHWDYSLYNWYCNNRIPASRADLARLLLVYHYGGIYVDLSMKIKTSFDRYLNNDLVLLRRDDFSKYASNPGKAHFTNSIIGAPQNSEIILSFINRVRLNFYLGKFNYDVINCTGPGVINDIVSYCSDRISLYPLSFKKSINVLFDYVRVKGFSNTWVELQKKGIFSEEDPKDVFLSQEDGKEKGESPSSPSGSNRAKASHFIPDIQSDNESVLYLHFGWPKVGSTTVQDFFRNTDFGKHCIYPLNGRPNNVRAHHQLVKNKFCGPVADRVISEISNYNKAVISSEQGIVDLYKEGFVNGLQDFIHRCGKQVKIYIYLKNIFSFVESSYSQCLKTDLFEIAPKDYKGSIKKFVEDAFASNCSHLLEYSRVVNYLEDILPAGCLNVRCVGVNMQGENVLEDFLLQSGLGNFSESGLAQRSNESIGIYEKALLRLFNTKGVDRASKFHALRDFSSLRPGYADLKMDADFCTIQDSFPYLSRLQQGVVSANGNHIDLLSRLARFDKSELSKTTYVDLCKRAELDELVPFYFK
;
A
#
# COMPACT_ATOMS: atom_id res chain seq x y z
N MET A 1 -13.39 -9.52 -20.87
CA MET A 1 -14.60 -9.02 -21.55
C MET A 1 -15.50 -8.37 -20.49
N LEU A 2 -15.14 -7.17 -20.06
CA LEU A 2 -15.86 -6.41 -19.03
C LEU A 2 -16.15 -5.03 -19.62
N THR A 3 -17.40 -4.86 -20.05
CA THR A 3 -17.96 -3.61 -20.53
C THR A 3 -18.29 -2.75 -19.31
N ILE A 4 -17.42 -1.78 -18.99
CA ILE A 4 -17.75 -0.75 -18.00
C ILE A 4 -18.68 0.24 -18.69
N LEU A 5 -19.90 0.32 -18.18
CA LEU A 5 -20.94 1.25 -18.62
C LEU A 5 -20.48 2.69 -18.38
N SER A 6 -20.31 3.43 -19.47
CA SER A 6 -19.96 4.84 -19.50
C SER A 6 -21.17 5.71 -19.16
N ASN A 7 -21.39 5.98 -17.87
CA ASN A 7 -22.15 7.15 -17.47
C ASN A 7 -21.17 8.30 -17.27
N ASN A 8 -20.73 8.89 -18.38
CA ASN A 8 -19.88 10.08 -18.39
C ASN A 8 -20.69 11.27 -17.83
N PRO A 9 -20.29 11.91 -16.72
CA PRO A 9 -20.76 13.25 -16.42
C PRO A 9 -20.36 14.14 -17.61
N SER A 10 -21.35 14.72 -18.30
CA SER A 10 -21.25 15.70 -19.41
C SER A 10 -19.81 16.08 -19.76
N ALA A 11 -19.16 15.31 -20.64
CA ALA A 11 -17.78 15.54 -21.02
C ALA A 11 -17.63 16.99 -21.54
N PRO A 12 -16.64 17.77 -21.06
CA PRO A 12 -16.48 19.17 -21.47
C PRO A 12 -16.06 19.34 -22.93
N PHE A 13 -15.77 18.24 -23.64
CA PHE A 13 -15.29 18.24 -25.02
C PHE A 13 -16.28 17.51 -25.93
N THR A 14 -16.67 18.14 -27.04
CA THR A 14 -17.41 17.47 -28.11
C THR A 14 -16.50 16.44 -28.77
N ALA A 15 -16.92 15.18 -28.82
CA ALA A 15 -16.13 14.04 -29.31
C ALA A 15 -15.93 14.04 -30.85
N VAL A 16 -15.45 15.14 -31.43
CA VAL A 16 -14.95 15.16 -32.81
C VAL A 16 -13.45 14.87 -32.75
N ARG A 17 -13.10 13.59 -32.72
CA ARG A 17 -11.71 13.15 -32.77
C ARG A 17 -11.16 13.41 -34.16
N ASP A 18 -10.33 14.43 -34.30
CA ASP A 18 -9.49 14.61 -35.48
C ASP A 18 -8.50 13.44 -35.53
N SER A 19 -8.72 12.46 -36.42
CA SER A 19 -8.09 11.12 -36.39
C SER A 19 -6.60 11.11 -36.74
N MET A 20 -5.95 12.27 -36.79
CA MET A 20 -4.62 12.46 -37.38
C MET A 20 -3.51 12.68 -36.35
N THR A 21 -3.81 13.06 -35.09
CA THR A 21 -2.79 13.31 -34.05
C THR A 21 -2.95 12.40 -32.83
N LYS A 22 -1.83 12.10 -32.15
CA LYS A 22 -1.85 11.28 -30.91
C LYS A 22 -2.39 12.06 -29.72
N ILE A 23 -1.98 13.33 -29.60
CA ILE A 23 -2.40 14.25 -28.55
C ILE A 23 -3.60 15.07 -29.08
N PRO A 24 -4.77 15.03 -28.40
CA PRO A 24 -5.93 15.85 -28.74
C PRO A 24 -5.64 17.36 -28.71
N LYS A 25 -6.39 18.15 -29.48
CA LYS A 25 -6.32 19.62 -29.46
C LYS A 25 -7.10 20.22 -28.28
N ASN A 26 -6.76 19.78 -27.07
CA ASN A 26 -7.33 20.32 -25.84
C ASN A 26 -6.28 21.15 -25.12
N ILE A 27 -6.63 22.36 -24.66
CA ILE A 27 -5.86 23.13 -23.70
C ILE A 27 -6.51 23.00 -22.34
N LEU A 28 -5.75 22.48 -21.38
CA LEU A 28 -6.20 22.21 -20.02
C LEU A 28 -5.51 23.18 -19.06
N GLN A 29 -6.27 23.86 -18.21
CA GLN A 29 -5.72 24.65 -17.10
C GLN A 29 -6.40 24.28 -15.79
N PHE A 30 -5.71 24.55 -14.68
CA PHE A 30 -6.26 24.37 -13.33
C PHE A 30 -6.14 25.66 -12.54
N CYS A 31 -7.24 26.06 -11.91
CA CYS A 31 -7.30 27.20 -11.01
C CYS A 31 -8.06 26.78 -9.74
N HIS A 32 -7.38 26.70 -8.60
CA HIS A 32 -7.98 26.17 -7.37
C HIS A 32 -9.30 26.86 -7.00
N ALA A 33 -9.30 28.19 -7.00
CA ALA A 33 -10.47 29.05 -6.87
C ALA A 33 -10.25 30.27 -7.77
N LYS A 34 -11.20 30.56 -8.68
CA LYS A 34 -11.02 31.62 -9.70
C LYS A 34 -11.13 33.01 -9.08
N GLU A 35 -12.01 33.13 -8.11
CA GLU A 35 -12.28 34.32 -7.30
C GLU A 35 -11.06 34.78 -6.48
N ASP A 36 -10.16 33.85 -6.11
CA ASP A 36 -8.94 34.15 -5.35
C ASP A 36 -7.72 34.36 -6.26
N ALA A 37 -7.85 34.06 -7.56
CA ALA A 37 -6.75 34.15 -8.50
C ALA A 37 -6.51 35.62 -8.90
N PRO A 38 -5.24 36.09 -8.95
CA PRO A 38 -4.95 37.43 -9.45
C PRO A 38 -5.48 37.64 -10.87
N ASP A 39 -6.15 38.76 -11.12
CA ASP A 39 -6.74 39.11 -12.43
C ASP A 39 -5.77 38.94 -13.60
N LYS A 40 -4.48 39.25 -13.39
CA LYS A 40 -3.44 39.09 -14.41
C LYS A 40 -3.27 37.64 -14.88
N LEU A 41 -3.46 36.66 -14.00
CA LEU A 41 -3.40 35.23 -14.35
C LEU A 41 -4.67 34.79 -15.08
N ILE A 42 -5.83 35.27 -14.64
CA ILE A 42 -7.11 35.01 -15.34
C ILE A 42 -7.11 35.62 -16.73
N GLN A 43 -6.59 36.84 -16.89
CA GLN A 43 -6.43 37.46 -18.21
C GLN A 43 -5.47 36.67 -19.10
N ALA A 44 -4.36 36.16 -18.56
CA ALA A 44 -3.42 35.32 -19.32
C ALA A 44 -4.06 34.02 -19.83
N SER A 45 -4.98 33.47 -19.05
CA SER A 45 -5.79 32.30 -19.37
C SER A 45 -6.81 32.59 -20.48
N MET A 46 -7.55 33.71 -20.38
CA MET A 46 -8.48 34.18 -21.43
C MET A 46 -7.76 34.52 -22.74
N ASP A 47 -6.58 35.14 -22.66
CA ASP A 47 -5.73 35.42 -23.82
C ASP A 47 -5.27 34.10 -24.47
N THR A 48 -4.96 33.07 -23.68
CA THR A 48 -4.57 31.74 -24.18
C THR A 48 -5.69 31.09 -24.98
N GLU A 49 -6.91 31.09 -24.45
CA GLU A 49 -8.11 30.62 -25.14
C GLU A 49 -8.33 31.38 -26.46
N SER A 50 -8.24 32.72 -26.41
CA SER A 50 -8.42 33.58 -27.58
C SER A 50 -7.35 33.38 -28.67
N ASN A 51 -6.11 33.09 -28.28
CA ASN A 51 -4.99 32.88 -29.21
C ASN A 51 -5.02 31.50 -29.89
N LEU A 52 -5.83 30.56 -29.38
CA LEU A 52 -5.90 29.18 -29.85
C LEU A 52 -7.34 28.77 -30.20
N PRO A 53 -8.04 29.48 -31.10
CA PRO A 53 -9.44 29.22 -31.42
C PRO A 53 -9.70 27.84 -32.04
N GLN A 54 -8.65 27.15 -32.50
CA GLN A 54 -8.70 25.78 -33.03
C GLN A 54 -8.51 24.69 -31.98
N TYR A 55 -8.34 25.05 -30.71
CA TYR A 55 -8.24 24.13 -29.58
C TYR A 55 -9.49 24.23 -28.73
N ASP A 56 -9.96 23.10 -28.22
CA ASP A 56 -10.96 23.13 -27.16
C ASP A 56 -10.29 23.55 -25.84
N TYR A 57 -10.88 24.52 -25.16
CA TYR A 57 -10.33 25.08 -23.95
C TYR A 57 -11.11 24.65 -22.71
N PHE A 58 -10.40 24.24 -21.66
CA PHE A 58 -11.03 23.84 -20.39
C PHE A 58 -10.19 24.25 -19.17
N MET A 59 -10.81 25.04 -18.28
CA MET A 59 -10.23 25.42 -17.00
C MET A 59 -10.99 24.76 -15.85
N ALA A 60 -10.36 23.75 -15.24
CA ALA A 60 -10.88 23.05 -14.07
C ALA A 60 -10.62 23.82 -12.78
N ASP A 61 -11.50 23.61 -11.80
CA ASP A 61 -11.33 24.04 -10.42
C ASP A 61 -11.16 22.85 -9.46
N ASP A 62 -10.98 23.14 -8.17
CA ASP A 62 -10.79 22.11 -7.14
C ASP A 62 -11.98 21.15 -7.03
N ASN A 63 -13.20 21.65 -7.18
CA ASN A 63 -14.43 20.85 -7.09
C ASN A 63 -14.56 19.90 -8.28
N PHE A 64 -14.19 20.36 -9.47
CA PHE A 64 -14.11 19.52 -10.65
C PHE A 64 -13.11 18.39 -10.46
N ILE A 65 -11.91 18.67 -9.93
CA ILE A 65 -10.90 17.63 -9.69
C ILE A 65 -11.37 16.64 -8.62
N LYS A 66 -11.97 17.11 -7.52
CA LYS A 66 -12.60 16.25 -6.50
C LYS A 66 -13.62 15.31 -7.13
N LYS A 67 -14.53 15.83 -7.96
CA LYS A 67 -15.53 15.04 -8.68
C LYS A 67 -14.87 14.05 -9.65
N LEU A 68 -13.89 14.49 -10.44
CA LEU A 68 -13.13 13.63 -11.35
C LEU A 68 -12.46 12.46 -10.61
N ILE A 69 -11.93 12.71 -9.40
CA ILE A 69 -11.35 11.66 -8.57
C ILE A 69 -12.44 10.71 -8.07
N ILE A 70 -13.58 11.21 -7.58
CA ILE A 70 -14.69 10.36 -7.14
C ILE A 70 -15.22 9.46 -8.27
N ASP A 71 -15.34 10.02 -9.48
CA ASP A 71 -15.97 9.35 -10.61
C ASP A 71 -15.06 8.28 -11.26
N HIS A 72 -13.74 8.46 -11.21
CA HIS A 72 -12.79 7.63 -11.97
C HIS A 72 -11.65 7.01 -11.17
N TRP A 73 -11.44 7.48 -9.95
CA TRP A 73 -10.34 7.04 -9.11
C TRP A 73 -10.90 6.58 -7.76
N ASP A 74 -9.98 6.24 -6.89
CA ASP A 74 -10.29 5.58 -5.65
C ASP A 74 -10.29 6.56 -4.47
N TYR A 75 -11.02 6.20 -3.41
CA TYR A 75 -11.24 7.08 -2.25
C TYR A 75 -9.93 7.54 -1.55
N SER A 76 -8.85 6.77 -1.65
CA SER A 76 -7.53 7.11 -1.12
C SER A 76 -6.95 8.32 -1.82
N LEU A 77 -7.05 8.38 -3.16
CA LEU A 77 -6.60 9.54 -3.92
C LEU A 77 -7.45 10.77 -3.60
N TYR A 78 -8.76 10.58 -3.42
CA TYR A 78 -9.66 11.64 -2.99
C TYR A 78 -9.28 12.18 -1.62
N ASN A 79 -9.05 11.30 -0.66
CA ASN A 79 -8.67 11.65 0.70
C ASN A 79 -7.29 12.36 0.73
N TRP A 80 -6.29 11.86 -0.01
CA TRP A 80 -5.01 12.56 -0.13
C TRP A 80 -5.16 13.91 -0.81
N TYR A 81 -5.98 14.02 -1.86
CA TYR A 81 -6.22 15.31 -2.51
C TYR A 81 -6.86 16.32 -1.54
N CYS A 82 -7.87 15.91 -0.77
CA CYS A 82 -8.55 16.77 0.19
C CYS A 82 -7.69 17.14 1.40
N ASN A 83 -6.91 16.19 1.94
CA ASN A 83 -6.02 16.43 3.07
C ASN A 83 -4.71 17.14 2.68
N ASN A 84 -4.41 17.24 1.38
CA ASN A 84 -3.27 18.01 0.90
C ASN A 84 -3.58 19.51 1.05
N ARG A 85 -3.04 20.10 2.11
CA ARG A 85 -3.27 21.52 2.44
C ARG A 85 -2.48 22.50 1.59
N ILE A 86 -1.66 22.02 0.63
CA ILE A 86 -0.81 22.86 -0.21
C ILE A 86 -1.45 22.97 -1.59
N PRO A 87 -2.08 24.12 -1.96
CA PRO A 87 -2.74 24.28 -3.26
C PRO A 87 -1.84 23.98 -4.46
N ALA A 88 -0.55 24.35 -4.39
CA ALA A 88 0.41 24.04 -5.45
C ALA A 88 0.63 22.52 -5.63
N SER A 89 0.66 21.77 -4.54
CA SER A 89 0.79 20.30 -4.57
C SER A 89 -0.48 19.63 -5.09
N ARG A 90 -1.67 20.16 -4.76
CA ARG A 90 -2.94 19.74 -5.40
C ARG A 90 -2.96 20.02 -6.90
N ALA A 91 -2.47 21.19 -7.32
CA ALA A 91 -2.38 21.55 -8.73
C ALA A 91 -1.45 20.61 -9.52
N ASP A 92 -0.37 20.12 -8.89
CA ASP A 92 0.53 19.13 -9.49
C ASP A 92 -0.17 17.79 -9.77
N LEU A 93 -1.08 17.35 -8.91
CA LEU A 93 -1.88 16.16 -9.15
C LEU A 93 -3.02 16.44 -10.15
N ALA A 94 -3.72 17.57 -9.99
CA ALA A 94 -4.82 17.97 -10.85
C ALA A 94 -4.45 17.95 -12.34
N ARG A 95 -3.30 18.53 -12.70
CA ARG A 95 -2.85 18.55 -14.10
C ARG A 95 -2.61 17.16 -14.68
N LEU A 96 -2.08 16.23 -13.88
CA LEU A 96 -1.86 14.85 -14.33
C LEU A 96 -3.20 14.15 -14.56
N LEU A 97 -4.16 14.34 -13.65
CA LEU A 97 -5.51 13.78 -13.77
C LEU A 97 -6.25 14.32 -15.00
N LEU A 98 -6.15 15.63 -15.24
CA LEU A 98 -6.75 16.27 -16.41
C LEU A 98 -6.15 15.72 -17.71
N VAL A 99 -4.82 15.67 -17.83
CA VAL A 99 -4.16 15.14 -19.03
C VAL A 99 -4.48 13.66 -19.23
N TYR A 100 -4.52 12.85 -18.16
CA TYR A 100 -4.87 11.44 -18.26
C TYR A 100 -6.28 11.23 -18.81
N HIS A 101 -7.26 11.94 -18.25
CA HIS A 101 -8.68 11.73 -18.58
C HIS A 101 -9.12 12.38 -19.87
N TYR A 102 -8.54 13.52 -20.23
CA TYR A 102 -8.98 14.28 -21.40
C TYR A 102 -7.98 14.25 -22.55
N GLY A 103 -6.72 13.88 -22.30
CA GLY A 103 -5.64 14.10 -23.25
C GLY A 103 -5.47 15.59 -23.60
N GLY A 104 -4.45 15.90 -24.37
CA GLY A 104 -4.16 17.27 -24.78
C GLY A 104 -3.00 17.85 -24.01
N ILE A 105 -3.00 19.17 -23.84
CA ILE A 105 -1.87 19.93 -23.30
C ILE A 105 -2.34 20.71 -22.08
N TYR A 106 -1.83 20.33 -20.92
CA TYR A 106 -1.92 21.15 -19.73
C TYR A 106 -0.92 22.31 -19.79
N VAL A 107 -1.36 23.49 -19.36
CA VAL A 107 -0.56 24.71 -19.28
C VAL A 107 -0.85 25.45 -17.96
N ASP A 108 0.18 25.80 -17.20
CA ASP A 108 0.02 26.60 -15.97
C ASP A 108 -0.66 27.96 -16.25
N LEU A 109 -1.48 28.42 -15.30
CA LEU A 109 -2.25 29.66 -15.39
C LEU A 109 -1.38 30.92 -15.63
N SER A 110 -0.11 30.87 -15.25
CA SER A 110 0.87 31.96 -15.45
C SER A 110 1.51 31.97 -16.85
N MET A 111 1.13 31.05 -17.74
CA MET A 111 1.69 30.94 -19.08
C MET A 111 0.63 31.33 -20.11
N LYS A 112 0.81 32.49 -20.72
CA LYS A 112 -0.04 32.96 -21.82
C LYS A 112 0.45 32.37 -23.12
N ILE A 113 -0.25 31.41 -23.71
CA ILE A 113 0.14 30.80 -24.99
C ILE A 113 -0.17 31.75 -26.14
N LYS A 114 0.77 31.86 -27.09
CA LYS A 114 0.72 32.79 -28.24
C LYS A 114 0.54 32.07 -29.57
N THR A 115 1.02 30.84 -29.68
CA THR A 115 1.07 30.10 -30.94
C THR A 115 0.71 28.63 -30.73
N SER A 116 0.30 27.98 -31.83
CA SER A 116 -0.19 26.60 -31.85
C SER A 116 0.84 25.56 -31.39
N PHE A 117 0.36 24.49 -30.78
CA PHE A 117 1.15 23.29 -30.44
C PHE A 117 1.12 22.20 -31.53
N ASP A 118 0.49 22.44 -32.69
CA ASP A 118 0.25 21.42 -33.73
C ASP A 118 1.48 20.55 -34.05
N ARG A 119 2.67 21.19 -34.14
CA ARG A 119 3.91 20.48 -34.47
C ARG A 119 4.39 19.47 -33.43
N TYR A 120 3.79 19.43 -32.24
CA TYR A 120 4.16 18.51 -31.16
C TYR A 120 3.12 17.42 -30.90
N LEU A 121 1.95 17.47 -31.55
CA LEU A 121 0.80 16.60 -31.21
C LEU A 121 0.98 15.14 -31.64
N ASN A 122 2.02 14.82 -32.41
CA ASN A 122 2.32 13.45 -32.84
C ASN A 122 3.27 12.67 -31.90
N ASN A 123 3.62 13.26 -30.76
CA ASN A 123 4.47 12.64 -29.74
C ASN A 123 3.64 11.90 -28.69
N ASP A 124 4.27 10.98 -27.93
CA ASP A 124 3.61 10.29 -26.82
C ASP A 124 3.60 11.17 -25.55
N LEU A 125 4.59 12.06 -25.44
CA LEU A 125 4.76 12.96 -24.30
C LEU A 125 5.43 14.26 -24.75
N VAL A 126 4.91 15.40 -24.31
CA VAL A 126 5.49 16.74 -24.48
C VAL A 126 5.75 17.32 -23.10
N LEU A 127 6.98 17.73 -22.81
CA LEU A 127 7.35 18.34 -21.52
C LEU A 127 8.20 19.59 -21.72
N LEU A 128 8.01 20.59 -20.87
CA LEU A 128 8.86 21.78 -20.84
C LEU A 128 10.12 21.53 -20.03
N ARG A 129 11.27 21.86 -20.61
CA ARG A 129 12.61 21.68 -20.06
C ARG A 129 13.18 23.03 -19.62
N ARG A 130 13.67 23.11 -18.38
CA ARG A 130 14.22 24.33 -17.76
C ARG A 130 15.69 24.58 -18.15
N ASP A 131 15.94 24.67 -19.45
CA ASP A 131 17.25 24.98 -20.02
C ASP A 131 17.63 26.47 -19.95
N ASP A 132 16.77 27.28 -19.31
CA ASP A 132 16.99 28.70 -19.02
C ASP A 132 17.91 28.95 -17.82
N PHE A 133 18.10 27.96 -16.94
CA PHE A 133 18.99 28.14 -15.79
C PHE A 133 20.47 28.11 -16.18
N SER A 134 21.26 29.02 -15.59
CA SER A 134 22.70 29.18 -15.86
C SER A 134 23.49 27.88 -15.69
N LYS A 135 23.13 27.05 -14.72
CA LYS A 135 23.76 25.74 -14.48
C LYS A 135 23.64 24.74 -15.64
N TYR A 136 22.72 24.99 -16.58
CA TYR A 136 22.52 24.17 -17.78
C TYR A 136 23.04 24.83 -19.06
N ALA A 137 23.68 26.00 -18.98
CA ALA A 137 24.16 26.72 -20.16
C ALA A 137 25.13 25.88 -21.02
N SER A 138 26.00 25.10 -20.38
CA SER A 138 26.97 24.22 -21.05
C SER A 138 26.38 22.87 -21.47
N ASN A 139 25.26 22.45 -20.88
CA ASN A 139 24.59 21.20 -21.24
C ASN A 139 23.05 21.29 -21.10
N PRO A 140 22.38 21.99 -22.05
CA PRO A 140 20.93 22.15 -22.03
C PRO A 140 20.17 20.81 -22.07
N GLY A 141 20.78 19.76 -22.61
CA GLY A 141 20.19 18.41 -22.67
C GLY A 141 19.97 17.77 -21.30
N LYS A 142 20.75 18.17 -20.28
CA LYS A 142 20.66 17.70 -18.89
C LYS A 142 19.73 18.54 -18.01
N ALA A 143 19.09 19.57 -18.57
CA ALA A 143 18.13 20.36 -17.82
C ALA A 143 16.92 19.50 -17.44
N HIS A 144 16.42 19.71 -16.22
CA HIS A 144 15.24 18.99 -15.73
C HIS A 144 13.98 19.48 -16.45
N PHE A 145 13.00 18.57 -16.53
CA PHE A 145 11.65 18.91 -16.95
C PHE A 145 10.88 19.57 -15.82
N THR A 146 9.97 20.47 -16.15
CA THR A 146 8.97 21.04 -15.26
C THR A 146 7.60 20.46 -15.63
N ASN A 147 6.68 20.48 -14.68
CA ASN A 147 5.30 20.05 -14.86
C ASN A 147 4.36 21.22 -15.22
N SER A 148 4.88 22.35 -15.71
CA SER A 148 4.12 23.55 -16.10
C SER A 148 3.51 23.48 -17.51
N ILE A 149 4.09 22.65 -18.40
CA ILE A 149 3.47 22.22 -19.65
C ILE A 149 3.63 20.70 -19.76
N ILE A 150 2.51 20.00 -19.91
CA ILE A 150 2.47 18.54 -20.09
C ILE A 150 1.49 18.22 -21.21
N GLY A 151 1.96 17.62 -22.29
CA GLY A 151 1.12 17.13 -23.38
C GLY A 151 1.16 15.61 -23.49
N ALA A 152 0.02 14.94 -23.56
CA ALA A 152 -0.04 13.50 -23.80
C ALA A 152 -1.41 13.05 -24.37
N PRO A 153 -1.48 11.85 -24.99
CA PRO A 153 -2.74 11.24 -25.36
C PRO A 153 -3.64 10.96 -24.16
N GLN A 154 -4.95 10.86 -24.39
CA GLN A 154 -5.89 10.36 -23.40
C GLN A 154 -5.49 8.93 -22.98
N ASN A 155 -5.63 8.61 -21.69
CA ASN A 155 -5.25 7.32 -21.09
C ASN A 155 -3.77 6.96 -21.24
N SER A 156 -2.89 7.95 -21.38
CA SER A 156 -1.44 7.74 -21.53
C SER A 156 -0.83 6.97 -20.36
N GLU A 157 -0.14 5.85 -20.66
CA GLU A 157 0.52 4.99 -19.67
C GLU A 157 1.62 5.72 -18.90
N ILE A 158 2.31 6.68 -19.54
CA ILE A 158 3.36 7.46 -18.88
C ILE A 158 2.76 8.47 -17.90
N ILE A 159 1.62 9.08 -18.21
CA ILE A 159 0.90 9.95 -17.27
C ILE A 159 0.35 9.14 -16.10
N LEU A 160 -0.21 7.95 -16.36
CA LEU A 160 -0.62 7.03 -15.31
C LEU A 160 0.55 6.67 -14.38
N SER A 161 1.74 6.47 -14.93
CA SER A 161 2.96 6.23 -14.15
C SER A 161 3.31 7.42 -13.24
N PHE A 162 3.20 8.67 -13.74
CA PHE A 162 3.38 9.86 -12.90
C PHE A 162 2.36 9.92 -11.76
N ILE A 163 1.07 9.70 -12.05
CA ILE A 163 0.00 9.69 -11.04
C ILE A 163 0.29 8.62 -9.96
N ASN A 164 0.66 7.41 -10.38
CA ASN A 164 0.95 6.33 -9.44
C ASN A 164 2.21 6.60 -8.61
N ARG A 165 3.19 7.32 -9.14
CA ARG A 165 4.35 7.76 -8.35
C ARG A 165 3.96 8.80 -7.31
N VAL A 166 3.08 9.76 -7.64
CA VAL A 166 2.50 10.68 -6.65
C VAL A 166 1.77 9.91 -5.53
N ARG A 167 0.92 8.95 -5.90
CA ARG A 167 0.21 8.08 -4.94
C ARG A 167 1.18 7.31 -4.05
N LEU A 168 2.25 6.77 -4.60
CA LEU A 168 3.29 6.09 -3.84
C LEU A 168 3.97 7.03 -2.86
N ASN A 169 4.25 8.27 -3.27
CA ASN A 169 4.87 9.28 -2.42
C ASN A 169 3.96 9.69 -1.25
N PHE A 170 2.66 9.89 -1.51
CA PHE A 170 1.67 10.14 -0.45
C PHE A 170 1.59 8.97 0.53
N TYR A 171 1.47 7.75 0.00
CA TYR A 171 1.36 6.54 0.82
C TYR A 171 2.59 6.31 1.71
N LEU A 172 3.79 6.54 1.17
CA LEU A 172 5.03 6.33 1.92
C LEU A 172 5.34 7.46 2.91
N GLY A 173 4.68 8.62 2.81
CA GLY A 173 4.97 9.81 3.62
C GLY A 173 6.38 10.40 3.45
N LYS A 174 7.26 9.77 2.65
CA LYS A 174 8.69 10.08 2.52
C LYS A 174 8.95 11.53 2.12
N PHE A 175 8.07 12.08 1.30
CA PHE A 175 8.20 13.43 0.75
C PHE A 175 7.15 14.39 1.33
N ASN A 176 6.64 14.14 2.54
CA ASN A 176 5.65 15.02 3.17
C ASN A 176 6.16 16.47 3.26
N TYR A 177 7.46 16.69 3.37
CA TYR A 177 8.08 18.01 3.47
C TYR A 177 8.76 18.49 2.17
N ASP A 178 8.51 17.79 1.06
CA ASP A 178 9.17 18.05 -0.22
C ASP A 178 8.15 17.95 -1.36
N VAL A 179 7.46 19.06 -1.63
CA VAL A 179 6.43 19.14 -2.70
C VAL A 179 7.02 18.79 -4.06
N ILE A 180 8.28 19.18 -4.33
CA ILE A 180 8.94 18.96 -5.62
C ILE A 180 9.06 17.46 -5.90
N ASN A 181 9.51 16.68 -4.93
CA ASN A 181 9.68 15.23 -5.08
C ASN A 181 8.41 14.43 -4.78
N CYS A 182 7.46 14.99 -4.03
CA CYS A 182 6.19 14.34 -3.73
C CYS A 182 5.22 14.37 -4.93
N THR A 183 4.92 15.57 -5.42
CA THR A 183 3.90 15.81 -6.46
C THR A 183 4.45 16.50 -7.70
N GLY A 184 5.52 17.28 -7.52
CA GLY A 184 6.03 18.22 -8.50
C GLY A 184 6.95 17.61 -9.57
N PRO A 185 7.85 18.44 -10.14
CA PRO A 185 8.78 18.03 -11.20
C PRO A 185 9.67 16.83 -10.86
N GLY A 186 9.96 16.56 -9.59
CA GLY A 186 10.78 15.42 -9.18
C GLY A 186 10.18 14.09 -9.64
N VAL A 187 8.86 13.94 -9.56
CA VAL A 187 8.13 12.75 -10.03
C VAL A 187 8.33 12.52 -11.54
N ILE A 188 8.21 13.58 -12.33
CA ILE A 188 8.36 13.50 -13.78
C ILE A 188 9.80 13.13 -14.15
N ASN A 189 10.79 13.81 -13.57
CA ASN A 189 12.19 13.58 -13.92
C ASN A 189 12.67 12.18 -13.50
N ASP A 190 12.22 11.70 -12.34
CA ASP A 190 12.49 10.34 -11.87
C ASP A 190 12.02 9.32 -12.90
N ILE A 191 10.73 9.34 -13.26
CA ILE A 191 10.17 8.36 -14.21
C ILE A 191 10.76 8.51 -15.61
N VAL A 192 10.91 9.74 -16.13
CA VAL A 192 11.45 9.98 -17.48
C VAL A 192 12.87 9.45 -17.62
N SER A 193 13.69 9.51 -16.55
CA SER A 193 15.06 8.99 -16.57
C SER A 193 15.15 7.48 -16.87
N TYR A 194 14.07 6.73 -16.63
CA TYR A 194 14.00 5.28 -16.86
C TYR A 194 13.35 4.87 -18.18
N CYS A 195 12.60 5.78 -18.81
CA CYS A 195 11.75 5.42 -19.95
C CYS A 195 11.90 6.32 -21.18
N SER A 196 12.79 7.32 -21.15
CA SER A 196 13.00 8.26 -22.27
C SER A 196 13.25 7.56 -23.60
N ASP A 197 13.92 6.41 -23.59
CA ASP A 197 14.31 5.68 -24.80
C ASP A 197 13.17 4.79 -25.34
N ARG A 198 12.07 4.67 -24.59
CA ARG A 198 10.92 3.81 -24.89
C ARG A 198 9.67 4.59 -25.29
N ILE A 199 9.70 5.91 -25.20
CA ILE A 199 8.57 6.79 -25.52
C ILE A 199 9.02 7.87 -26.50
N SER A 200 8.12 8.30 -27.39
CA SER A 200 8.35 9.49 -28.20
C SER A 200 8.16 10.74 -27.33
N LEU A 201 9.23 11.15 -26.64
CA LEU A 201 9.26 12.36 -25.81
C LEU A 201 9.75 13.57 -26.62
N TYR A 202 8.94 14.63 -26.66
CA TYR A 202 9.34 15.94 -27.18
C TYR A 202 9.71 16.92 -26.04
N PRO A 203 11.00 17.27 -25.90
CA PRO A 203 11.44 18.22 -24.89
C PRO A 203 11.34 19.68 -25.39
N LEU A 204 10.31 20.42 -24.98
CA LEU A 204 10.20 21.86 -25.24
C LEU A 204 11.29 22.62 -24.47
N SER A 205 12.13 23.37 -25.17
CA SER A 205 13.12 24.26 -24.54
C SER A 205 12.44 25.50 -23.97
N PHE A 206 12.59 25.77 -22.67
CA PHE A 206 12.07 27.00 -22.06
C PHE A 206 12.68 28.23 -22.73
N LYS A 207 14.01 28.24 -22.90
CA LYS A 207 14.75 29.37 -23.48
C LYS A 207 14.31 29.71 -24.91
N LYS A 208 13.98 28.69 -25.72
CA LYS A 208 13.49 28.89 -27.10
C LYS A 208 11.99 29.16 -27.18
N SER A 209 11.22 28.70 -26.20
CA SER A 209 9.76 28.79 -26.21
C SER A 209 9.26 30.09 -25.61
N ILE A 210 9.96 30.67 -24.63
CA ILE A 210 9.57 31.95 -24.04
C ILE A 210 9.58 33.06 -25.10
N ASN A 211 8.55 33.90 -25.10
CA ASN A 211 8.23 34.95 -26.06
C ASN A 211 7.81 34.48 -27.47
N VAL A 212 7.99 33.20 -27.81
CA VAL A 212 7.58 32.61 -29.10
C VAL A 212 6.30 31.78 -28.95
N LEU A 213 6.36 30.75 -28.09
CA LEU A 213 5.24 29.88 -27.79
C LEU A 213 4.36 30.47 -26.68
N PHE A 214 4.98 31.05 -25.65
CA PHE A 214 4.26 31.61 -24.52
C PHE A 214 4.95 32.85 -23.94
N ASP A 215 4.18 33.73 -23.30
CA ASP A 215 4.69 34.75 -22.37
C ASP A 215 4.50 34.26 -20.93
N TYR A 216 5.44 34.57 -20.03
CA TYR A 216 5.36 34.18 -18.62
C TYR A 216 4.89 35.36 -17.76
N VAL A 217 3.68 35.26 -17.22
CA VAL A 217 3.04 36.30 -16.42
C VAL A 217 3.44 36.17 -14.95
N ARG A 218 4.10 37.19 -14.42
CA ARG A 218 4.54 37.23 -13.02
C ARG A 218 3.62 38.13 -12.19
N VAL A 219 3.15 37.60 -11.08
CA VAL A 219 2.47 38.37 -10.04
C VAL A 219 3.39 38.46 -8.82
N LYS A 220 3.73 39.68 -8.41
CA LYS A 220 4.60 39.94 -7.25
C LYS A 220 3.98 39.33 -6.00
N GLY A 221 4.76 38.56 -5.24
CA GLY A 221 4.31 37.91 -4.00
C GLY A 221 3.56 36.59 -4.18
N PHE A 222 3.25 36.18 -5.41
CA PHE A 222 2.52 34.92 -5.66
C PHE A 222 3.47 33.73 -5.85
N SER A 223 4.71 33.97 -6.28
CA SER A 223 5.73 32.91 -6.40
C SER A 223 6.15 32.40 -5.03
N ASN A 224 6.31 31.09 -4.89
CA ASN A 224 6.84 30.41 -3.70
C ASN A 224 5.95 30.51 -2.45
N THR A 225 4.67 30.86 -2.58
CA THR A 225 3.70 30.87 -1.46
C THR A 225 3.55 29.50 -0.78
N TRP A 226 3.84 28.41 -1.49
CA TRP A 226 3.82 27.04 -0.97
C TRP A 226 5.06 26.67 -0.15
N VAL A 227 6.16 27.43 -0.24
CA VAL A 227 7.44 27.08 0.40
C VAL A 227 7.35 27.12 1.93
N GLU A 228 6.60 28.06 2.50
CA GLU A 228 6.36 28.07 3.95
C GLU A 228 5.36 26.99 4.39
N LEU A 229 4.38 26.66 3.54
CA LEU A 229 3.44 25.57 3.82
C LEU A 229 4.12 24.21 3.83
N GLN A 230 5.07 23.96 2.92
CA GLN A 230 5.78 22.68 2.86
C GLN A 230 6.59 22.40 4.12
N LYS A 231 7.09 23.44 4.81
CA LYS A 231 7.83 23.28 6.08
C LYS A 231 6.95 22.68 7.17
N LYS A 232 5.63 22.85 7.06
CA LYS A 232 4.67 22.23 7.96
C LYS A 232 4.31 20.81 7.52
N GLY A 233 4.54 20.46 6.25
CA GLY A 233 4.16 19.19 5.61
C GLY A 233 2.99 19.34 4.64
N ILE A 234 2.91 18.48 3.62
CA ILE A 234 1.81 18.36 2.65
C ILE A 234 0.52 17.94 3.36
N PHE A 235 0.64 17.01 4.31
CA PHE A 235 -0.41 16.59 5.23
C PHE A 235 -0.15 17.19 6.62
N SER A 236 -1.21 17.50 7.37
CA SER A 236 -1.09 17.89 8.78
C SER A 236 -0.61 16.71 9.63
N GLU A 237 0.27 16.97 10.59
CA GLU A 237 0.61 15.98 11.64
C GLU A 237 -0.44 15.96 12.76
N GLU A 238 -1.33 16.97 12.79
CA GLU A 238 -2.44 17.07 13.73
C GLU A 238 -3.47 15.95 13.47
N ASP A 239 -3.93 15.36 14.57
CA ASP A 239 -4.87 14.23 14.61
C ASP A 239 -6.11 14.57 13.75
N PRO A 240 -6.53 13.72 12.78
CA PRO A 240 -7.64 14.02 11.87
C PRO A 240 -9.00 14.34 12.53
N LYS A 241 -9.09 14.21 13.86
CA LYS A 241 -10.28 14.47 14.66
C LYS A 241 -10.63 15.96 14.79
N ASP A 242 -9.66 16.87 14.68
CA ASP A 242 -9.89 18.30 14.95
C ASP A 242 -10.29 19.14 13.72
N VAL A 243 -10.07 18.62 12.51
CA VAL A 243 -10.35 19.36 11.26
C VAL A 243 -11.84 19.31 10.87
N PHE A 244 -12.57 18.27 11.28
CA PHE A 244 -14.00 18.13 10.96
C PHE A 244 -14.94 18.85 11.94
N LEU A 245 -14.46 19.28 13.11
CA LEU A 245 -15.30 19.90 14.15
C LEU A 245 -15.26 21.43 14.15
N SER A 246 -14.50 22.07 13.26
CA SER A 246 -14.30 23.54 13.28
C SER A 246 -14.88 24.30 12.09
N GLN A 247 -15.65 23.67 11.20
CA GLN A 247 -16.26 24.35 10.04
C GLN A 247 -17.79 24.31 9.96
N GLU A 248 -18.50 23.72 10.93
CA GLU A 248 -19.96 23.83 11.00
C GLU A 248 -20.40 24.80 12.11
N ASP A 249 -20.22 26.09 11.87
CA ASP A 249 -21.00 27.14 12.55
C ASP A 249 -21.25 28.30 11.59
N GLY A 250 -22.32 28.18 10.82
CA GLY A 250 -22.72 29.18 9.84
C GLY A 250 -23.98 28.83 9.05
N LYS A 251 -25.13 28.76 9.73
CA LYS A 251 -26.52 28.92 9.25
C LYS A 251 -26.81 28.64 7.76
N GLU A 252 -27.69 27.66 7.50
CA GLU A 252 -29.03 27.92 6.96
C GLU A 252 -29.93 26.67 7.05
N LYS A 253 -31.17 26.87 7.51
CA LYS A 253 -32.22 25.86 7.56
C LYS A 253 -32.77 25.66 6.14
N GLY A 254 -32.61 24.48 5.57
CA GLY A 254 -33.23 24.07 4.32
C GLY A 254 -33.57 22.58 4.35
N GLU A 255 -34.80 22.26 3.96
CA GLU A 255 -35.45 20.95 4.06
C GLU A 255 -34.69 19.81 3.35
N SER A 256 -34.65 18.64 3.99
CA SER A 256 -33.99 17.44 3.48
C SER A 256 -34.86 16.70 2.45
N PRO A 257 -34.33 16.32 1.27
CA PRO A 257 -35.01 15.38 0.39
C PRO A 257 -34.66 13.93 0.77
N SER A 258 -35.70 13.11 0.79
CA SER A 258 -35.72 11.67 1.02
C SER A 258 -34.77 10.87 0.10
N SER A 259 -33.88 10.08 0.68
CA SER A 259 -33.03 9.10 0.00
C SER A 259 -33.82 7.83 -0.39
N PRO A 260 -33.62 7.25 -1.58
CA PRO A 260 -34.26 5.99 -1.96
C PRO A 260 -33.48 4.78 -1.41
N SER A 261 -34.21 3.92 -0.70
CA SER A 261 -33.78 2.61 -0.19
C SER A 261 -33.61 1.58 -1.31
N GLY A 262 -32.50 0.83 -1.30
CA GLY A 262 -32.38 -0.36 -2.15
C GLY A 262 -31.02 -1.07 -2.13
N SER A 263 -30.68 -1.77 -1.05
CA SER A 263 -29.95 -3.05 -1.17
C SER A 263 -30.23 -3.97 0.03
N ASN A 264 -30.71 -5.17 -0.28
CA ASN A 264 -30.98 -6.25 0.68
C ASN A 264 -29.65 -6.82 1.22
N ARG A 265 -29.16 -6.30 2.33
CA ARG A 265 -28.23 -7.04 3.21
C ARG A 265 -29.03 -7.50 4.42
N ALA A 266 -29.30 -8.80 4.49
CA ALA A 266 -29.87 -9.42 5.69
C ALA A 266 -28.91 -9.13 6.86
N LYS A 267 -29.34 -8.27 7.79
CA LYS A 267 -28.61 -8.01 9.03
C LYS A 267 -28.59 -9.32 9.81
N ALA A 268 -27.41 -9.92 9.96
CA ALA A 268 -27.21 -11.03 10.88
C ALA A 268 -27.57 -10.53 12.29
N SER A 269 -28.68 -11.03 12.82
CA SER A 269 -29.14 -10.73 14.17
C SER A 269 -28.05 -11.16 15.16
N HIS A 270 -27.49 -10.19 15.88
CA HIS A 270 -26.52 -10.46 16.95
C HIS A 270 -27.23 -11.27 18.05
N PHE A 271 -26.94 -12.56 18.11
CA PHE A 271 -27.56 -13.49 19.05
C PHE A 271 -26.46 -14.15 19.88
N ILE A 272 -26.03 -13.48 20.95
CA ILE A 272 -25.19 -14.09 21.99
C ILE A 272 -25.79 -13.72 23.36
N PRO A 273 -26.01 -14.69 24.27
CA PRO A 273 -26.60 -14.42 25.58
C PRO A 273 -25.67 -13.55 26.45
N ASP A 274 -26.26 -12.66 27.25
CA ASP A 274 -25.58 -11.98 28.35
C ASP A 274 -25.08 -13.02 29.37
N ILE A 275 -23.77 -13.30 29.37
CA ILE A 275 -23.15 -14.19 30.35
C ILE A 275 -22.78 -13.34 31.57
N GLN A 276 -23.55 -13.46 32.66
CA GLN A 276 -23.25 -12.83 33.94
C GLN A 276 -22.31 -13.71 34.80
N SER A 277 -21.40 -13.06 35.54
CA SER A 277 -20.73 -13.46 36.81
C SER A 277 -19.24 -13.86 36.83
N ASP A 278 -18.47 -13.10 37.63
CA ASP A 278 -17.54 -13.44 38.73
C ASP A 278 -16.53 -14.60 38.68
N ASN A 279 -16.41 -15.34 37.59
CA ASN A 279 -15.22 -16.14 37.30
C ASN A 279 -14.99 -16.07 35.79
N GLU A 280 -14.12 -15.16 35.34
CA GLU A 280 -13.84 -14.92 33.93
C GLU A 280 -13.23 -16.17 33.27
N SER A 281 -14.10 -17.08 32.82
CA SER A 281 -13.69 -18.17 31.96
C SER A 281 -13.53 -17.62 30.55
N VAL A 282 -12.28 -17.56 30.07
CA VAL A 282 -11.94 -16.88 28.82
C VAL A 282 -11.29 -17.86 27.83
N LEU A 283 -11.79 -17.88 26.60
CA LEU A 283 -11.17 -18.50 25.46
C LEU A 283 -10.43 -17.42 24.64
N TYR A 284 -9.12 -17.55 24.57
CA TYR A 284 -8.24 -16.70 23.77
C TYR A 284 -8.01 -17.34 22.41
N LEU A 285 -8.47 -16.69 21.34
CA LEU A 285 -8.23 -17.10 19.96
C LEU A 285 -7.15 -16.21 19.36
N HIS A 286 -5.96 -16.75 19.12
CA HIS A 286 -4.92 -16.05 18.39
C HIS A 286 -4.99 -16.42 16.90
N PHE A 287 -5.48 -15.50 16.08
CA PHE A 287 -5.45 -15.60 14.62
C PHE A 287 -4.31 -14.72 14.09
N GLY A 288 -3.08 -15.14 14.35
CA GLY A 288 -1.91 -14.43 13.83
C GLY A 288 -1.94 -14.44 12.30
N TRP A 289 -1.66 -13.30 11.68
CA TRP A 289 -1.48 -13.29 10.24
C TRP A 289 -0.37 -14.28 9.86
N PRO A 290 -0.42 -14.92 8.67
CA PRO A 290 0.64 -15.85 8.28
C PRO A 290 2.02 -15.20 8.45
N LYS A 291 2.95 -15.93 9.09
CA LYS A 291 4.31 -15.45 9.44
C LYS A 291 4.36 -14.35 10.52
N VAL A 292 3.36 -14.28 11.40
CA VAL A 292 3.32 -13.33 12.53
C VAL A 292 3.24 -14.07 13.87
N GLY A 293 4.31 -14.77 14.23
CA GLY A 293 4.50 -15.31 15.58
C GLY A 293 3.60 -16.47 16.01
N SER A 294 2.65 -16.92 15.19
CA SER A 294 1.72 -18.01 15.52
C SER A 294 2.43 -19.26 16.01
N THR A 295 3.50 -19.70 15.34
CA THR A 295 4.28 -20.89 15.75
C THR A 295 4.94 -20.69 17.11
N THR A 296 5.49 -19.50 17.41
CA THR A 296 6.08 -19.20 18.72
C THR A 296 5.04 -19.29 19.83
N VAL A 297 3.83 -18.74 19.61
CA VAL A 297 2.71 -18.86 20.56
C VAL A 297 2.31 -20.33 20.75
N GLN A 298 2.19 -21.08 19.65
CA GLN A 298 1.82 -22.50 19.68
C GLN A 298 2.85 -23.34 20.46
N ASP A 299 4.15 -23.15 20.18
CA ASP A 299 5.23 -23.89 20.80
C ASP A 299 5.33 -23.58 22.30
N PHE A 300 5.20 -22.30 22.67
CA PHE A 300 5.19 -21.89 24.08
C PHE A 300 4.04 -22.57 24.84
N PHE A 301 2.80 -22.38 24.41
CA PHE A 301 1.64 -22.92 25.11
C PHE A 301 1.57 -24.46 25.11
N ARG A 302 2.20 -25.11 24.12
CA ARG A 302 2.32 -26.57 24.07
C ARG A 302 3.34 -27.10 25.08
N ASN A 303 4.43 -26.37 25.31
CA ASN A 303 5.56 -26.81 26.13
C ASN A 303 5.50 -26.28 27.57
N THR A 304 4.59 -25.35 27.86
CA THR A 304 4.40 -24.77 29.18
C THR A 304 3.18 -25.39 29.86
N ASP A 305 3.38 -25.91 31.08
CA ASP A 305 2.29 -26.35 31.95
C ASP A 305 1.75 -25.16 32.75
N PHE A 306 0.47 -24.82 32.54
CA PHE A 306 -0.21 -23.76 33.29
C PHE A 306 -1.12 -24.31 34.41
N GLY A 307 -0.98 -25.60 34.74
CA GLY A 307 -1.83 -26.30 35.69
C GLY A 307 -3.31 -26.22 35.27
N LYS A 308 -4.20 -26.03 36.24
CA LYS A 308 -5.66 -25.91 35.99
C LYS A 308 -6.09 -24.52 35.49
N HIS A 309 -5.17 -23.56 35.40
CA HIS A 309 -5.53 -22.16 35.12
C HIS A 309 -5.70 -21.88 33.63
N CYS A 310 -4.90 -22.53 32.77
CA CYS A 310 -4.96 -22.36 31.33
C CYS A 310 -4.66 -23.68 30.62
N ILE A 311 -5.31 -23.96 29.50
CA ILE A 311 -4.99 -25.10 28.65
C ILE A 311 -4.74 -24.67 27.20
N TYR A 312 -3.82 -25.37 26.56
CA TYR A 312 -3.65 -25.38 25.11
C TYR A 312 -4.14 -26.73 24.57
N PRO A 313 -5.34 -26.79 23.96
CA PRO A 313 -6.00 -28.07 23.68
C PRO A 313 -5.20 -28.93 22.70
N LEU A 314 -5.03 -30.20 23.05
CA LEU A 314 -4.32 -31.20 22.28
C LEU A 314 -5.27 -32.24 21.66
N ASN A 315 -6.48 -32.42 22.16
CA ASN A 315 -7.45 -33.42 21.68
C ASN A 315 -8.02 -33.07 20.29
N GLY A 316 -8.44 -34.11 19.54
CA GLY A 316 -8.89 -33.99 18.14
C GLY A 316 -7.92 -34.52 17.08
N ARG A 317 -6.96 -35.37 17.44
CA ARG A 317 -5.86 -35.86 16.59
C ARG A 317 -6.13 -37.25 15.99
N PRO A 318 -5.77 -37.47 14.72
CA PRO A 318 -5.24 -38.77 14.30
C PRO A 318 -3.71 -38.84 14.44
N ASN A 319 -2.96 -37.75 14.22
CA ASN A 319 -1.50 -37.82 13.96
C ASN A 319 -0.62 -36.69 14.59
N ASN A 320 -0.91 -36.23 15.82
CA ASN A 320 -0.02 -35.38 16.64
C ASN A 320 0.47 -34.00 16.14
N VAL A 321 0.12 -33.56 14.93
CA VAL A 321 0.57 -32.26 14.40
C VAL A 321 -0.63 -31.42 13.96
N ARG A 322 -0.93 -30.34 14.71
CA ARG A 322 -1.88 -29.25 14.38
C ARG A 322 -3.39 -29.50 14.64
N ALA A 323 -3.78 -29.96 15.83
CA ALA A 323 -5.20 -30.10 16.20
C ALA A 323 -6.01 -28.79 16.02
N HIS A 324 -5.45 -27.64 16.39
CA HIS A 324 -6.03 -26.33 16.15
C HIS A 324 -6.17 -25.98 14.65
N HIS A 325 -5.25 -26.40 13.77
CA HIS A 325 -5.47 -26.24 12.32
C HIS A 325 -6.58 -27.15 11.83
N GLN A 326 -6.76 -28.34 12.40
CA GLN A 326 -7.89 -29.20 12.06
C GLN A 326 -9.20 -28.59 12.54
N LEU A 327 -9.25 -28.01 13.74
CA LEU A 327 -10.41 -27.26 14.22
C LEU A 327 -10.79 -26.15 13.24
N VAL A 328 -9.82 -25.33 12.84
CA VAL A 328 -10.03 -24.22 11.89
C VAL A 328 -10.41 -24.72 10.50
N LYS A 329 -9.74 -25.76 9.97
CA LYS A 329 -10.05 -26.38 8.66
C LYS A 329 -11.44 -26.99 8.61
N ASN A 330 -11.90 -27.55 9.73
CA ASN A 330 -13.25 -28.03 9.93
C ASN A 330 -14.19 -26.91 10.40
N LYS A 331 -13.82 -25.64 10.20
CA LYS A 331 -14.69 -24.47 10.43
C LYS A 331 -15.27 -24.43 11.84
N PHE A 332 -14.52 -24.90 12.84
CA PHE A 332 -14.95 -25.01 14.23
C PHE A 332 -16.19 -25.90 14.46
N CYS A 333 -16.50 -26.83 13.55
CA CYS A 333 -17.64 -27.74 13.68
C CYS A 333 -17.23 -29.22 13.78
N GLY A 334 -18.21 -30.06 14.15
CA GLY A 334 -18.11 -31.52 14.14
C GLY A 334 -17.22 -32.13 15.23
N PRO A 335 -16.80 -33.40 15.08
CA PRO A 335 -16.17 -34.17 16.16
C PRO A 335 -14.83 -33.61 16.66
N VAL A 336 -14.15 -32.78 15.86
CA VAL A 336 -12.92 -32.08 16.31
C VAL A 336 -13.29 -30.96 17.28
N ALA A 337 -14.30 -30.16 16.95
CA ALA A 337 -14.81 -29.11 17.82
C ALA A 337 -15.33 -29.66 19.14
N ASP A 338 -16.11 -30.74 19.10
CA ASP A 338 -16.69 -31.38 20.29
C ASP A 338 -15.60 -31.84 21.28
N ARG A 339 -14.51 -32.43 20.75
CA ARG A 339 -13.36 -32.87 21.55
C ARG A 339 -12.59 -31.69 22.15
N VAL A 340 -12.40 -30.62 21.39
CA VAL A 340 -11.76 -29.40 21.91
C VAL A 340 -12.63 -28.77 23.01
N ILE A 341 -13.94 -28.66 22.81
CA ILE A 341 -14.88 -28.14 23.81
C ILE A 341 -14.83 -28.97 25.09
N SER A 342 -14.89 -30.29 24.96
CA SER A 342 -14.78 -31.20 26.11
C SER A 342 -13.47 -31.02 26.87
N GLU A 343 -12.35 -30.86 26.16
CA GLU A 343 -11.04 -30.65 26.78
C GLU A 343 -10.95 -29.31 27.52
N ILE A 344 -11.42 -28.22 26.92
CA ILE A 344 -11.33 -26.87 27.53
C ILE A 344 -12.39 -26.63 28.61
N SER A 345 -13.42 -27.47 28.71
CA SER A 345 -14.52 -27.31 29.68
C SER A 345 -14.04 -27.28 31.14
N ASN A 346 -12.98 -28.03 31.47
CA ASN A 346 -12.44 -28.15 32.82
C ASN A 346 -11.43 -27.04 33.21
N TYR A 347 -11.21 -26.06 32.34
CA TYR A 347 -10.20 -25.02 32.52
C TYR A 347 -10.82 -23.64 32.46
N ASN A 348 -10.39 -22.73 33.33
CA ASN A 348 -10.90 -21.36 33.32
C ASN A 348 -10.48 -20.65 32.02
N LYS A 349 -9.21 -20.76 31.65
CA LYS A 349 -8.67 -20.16 30.43
C LYS A 349 -8.29 -21.23 29.41
N ALA A 350 -8.47 -20.91 28.13
CA ALA A 350 -7.98 -21.75 27.05
C ALA A 350 -7.39 -20.88 25.94
N VAL A 351 -6.32 -21.35 25.30
CA VAL A 351 -5.67 -20.64 24.19
C VAL A 351 -5.71 -21.51 22.94
N ILE A 352 -6.16 -20.96 21.83
CA ILE A 352 -6.09 -21.60 20.50
C ILE A 352 -5.38 -20.62 19.57
N SER A 353 -4.25 -21.04 18.99
CA SER A 353 -3.47 -20.20 18.07
C SER A 353 -3.41 -20.83 16.69
N SER A 354 -3.86 -20.12 15.65
CA SER A 354 -3.81 -20.60 14.27
C SER A 354 -3.75 -19.48 13.25
N GLU A 355 -2.73 -19.51 12.39
CA GLU A 355 -2.67 -18.63 11.21
C GLU A 355 -3.70 -18.98 10.13
N GLN A 356 -4.21 -20.22 10.13
CA GLN A 356 -5.24 -20.67 9.18
C GLN A 356 -6.58 -19.96 9.43
N GLY A 357 -6.81 -19.40 10.64
CA GLY A 357 -8.07 -18.73 10.98
C GLY A 357 -8.36 -17.56 10.05
N ILE A 358 -7.34 -16.75 9.74
CA ILE A 358 -7.43 -15.63 8.80
C ILE A 358 -7.65 -16.13 7.36
N VAL A 359 -6.94 -17.18 6.96
CA VAL A 359 -7.01 -17.74 5.60
C VAL A 359 -8.42 -18.30 5.31
N ASP A 360 -9.03 -18.95 6.30
CA ASP A 360 -10.30 -19.64 6.14
C ASP A 360 -11.52 -18.78 6.50
N LEU A 361 -11.30 -17.55 6.98
CA LEU A 361 -12.34 -16.65 7.48
C LEU A 361 -13.51 -16.43 6.51
N TYR A 362 -13.21 -16.36 5.21
CA TYR A 362 -14.18 -16.13 4.15
C TYR A 362 -14.76 -17.40 3.54
N LYS A 363 -14.32 -18.58 3.99
CA LYS A 363 -14.90 -19.84 3.52
C LYS A 363 -16.33 -19.95 4.03
N GLU A 364 -17.23 -20.40 3.16
CA GLU A 364 -18.64 -20.61 3.50
C GLU A 364 -18.78 -21.44 4.79
N GLY A 365 -19.60 -20.98 5.73
CA GLY A 365 -19.86 -21.65 7.01
C GLY A 365 -18.76 -21.49 8.07
N PHE A 366 -17.62 -20.84 7.77
CA PHE A 366 -16.56 -20.61 8.76
C PHE A 366 -17.06 -19.76 9.94
N VAL A 367 -17.69 -18.62 9.64
CA VAL A 367 -18.22 -17.73 10.68
C VAL A 367 -19.30 -18.40 11.52
N ASN A 368 -20.26 -19.06 10.86
CA ASN A 368 -21.35 -19.74 11.58
C ASN A 368 -20.80 -20.83 12.50
N GLY A 369 -19.81 -21.60 12.02
CA GLY A 369 -19.17 -22.61 12.85
C GLY A 369 -18.32 -22.01 13.96
N LEU A 370 -17.63 -20.88 13.74
CA LEU A 370 -16.94 -20.14 14.79
C LEU A 370 -17.92 -19.64 15.85
N GLN A 371 -19.04 -19.04 15.46
CA GLN A 371 -20.08 -18.55 16.37
C GLN A 371 -20.72 -19.70 17.16
N ASP A 372 -21.06 -20.82 16.51
CA ASP A 372 -21.57 -22.03 17.18
C ASP A 372 -20.55 -22.56 18.19
N PHE A 373 -19.28 -22.64 17.81
CA PHE A 373 -18.21 -23.08 18.70
C PHE A 373 -18.04 -22.17 19.92
N ILE A 374 -18.09 -20.85 19.72
CA ILE A 374 -18.03 -19.85 20.79
C ILE A 374 -19.24 -20.01 21.73
N HIS A 375 -20.43 -20.20 21.17
CA HIS A 375 -21.63 -20.40 21.96
C HIS A 375 -21.54 -21.69 22.80
N ARG A 376 -21.14 -22.80 22.16
CA ARG A 376 -21.05 -24.12 22.79
C ARG A 376 -19.91 -24.25 23.80
N CYS A 377 -18.86 -23.44 23.69
CA CYS A 377 -17.77 -23.49 24.66
C CYS A 377 -18.16 -22.87 26.00
N GLY A 378 -19.17 -21.99 26.02
CA GLY A 378 -19.66 -21.35 27.25
C GLY A 378 -18.63 -20.44 27.92
N LYS A 379 -17.66 -19.92 27.17
CA LYS A 379 -16.59 -19.02 27.66
C LYS A 379 -16.70 -17.66 27.00
N GLN A 380 -16.25 -16.61 27.70
CA GLN A 380 -16.01 -15.31 27.08
C GLN A 380 -14.90 -15.46 26.04
N VAL A 381 -15.02 -14.81 24.88
CA VAL A 381 -14.02 -14.94 23.82
C VAL A 381 -13.25 -13.65 23.63
N LYS A 382 -11.92 -13.78 23.55
CA LYS A 382 -11.01 -12.71 23.16
C LYS A 382 -10.22 -13.16 21.95
N ILE A 383 -10.43 -12.51 20.81
CA ILE A 383 -9.71 -12.79 19.57
C ILE A 383 -8.56 -11.79 19.44
N TYR A 384 -7.36 -12.29 19.22
CA TYR A 384 -6.15 -11.51 18.97
C TYR A 384 -5.71 -11.71 17.53
N ILE A 385 -5.59 -10.62 16.79
CA ILE A 385 -5.04 -10.61 15.45
C ILE A 385 -3.75 -9.82 15.48
N TYR A 386 -2.65 -10.50 15.15
CA TYR A 386 -1.37 -9.84 14.97
C TYR A 386 -1.12 -9.62 13.49
N LEU A 387 -1.04 -8.35 13.12
CA LEU A 387 -0.71 -7.87 11.78
C LEU A 387 0.79 -7.57 11.72
N LYS A 388 1.39 -7.82 10.57
CA LYS A 388 2.77 -7.44 10.27
C LYS A 388 2.76 -6.52 9.06
N ASN A 389 3.78 -5.68 8.95
CA ASN A 389 3.99 -4.92 7.74
C ASN A 389 3.92 -5.84 6.50
N ILE A 390 3.13 -5.43 5.51
CA ILE A 390 2.86 -6.21 4.30
C ILE A 390 4.14 -6.60 3.54
N PHE A 391 5.15 -5.72 3.52
CA PHE A 391 6.42 -6.00 2.89
C PHE A 391 7.19 -7.04 3.68
N SER A 392 7.26 -6.90 5.01
CA SER A 392 7.90 -7.89 5.87
C SER A 392 7.17 -9.24 5.83
N PHE A 393 5.85 -9.25 5.62
CA PHE A 393 5.08 -10.48 5.36
C PHE A 393 5.47 -11.14 4.05
N VAL A 394 5.51 -10.39 2.95
CA VAL A 394 5.93 -10.88 1.62
C VAL A 394 7.34 -11.42 1.68
N GLU A 395 8.24 -10.71 2.34
CA GLU A 395 9.63 -11.10 2.52
C GLU A 395 9.76 -12.38 3.36
N SER A 396 8.99 -12.48 4.46
CA SER A 396 8.94 -13.70 5.30
C SER A 396 8.38 -14.89 4.52
N SER A 397 7.39 -14.64 3.67
CA SER A 397 6.76 -15.66 2.82
C SER A 397 7.72 -16.13 1.73
N TYR A 398 8.43 -15.20 1.07
CA TYR A 398 9.48 -15.51 0.11
C TYR A 398 10.60 -16.32 0.75
N SER A 399 11.06 -15.90 1.93
CA SER A 399 12.06 -16.61 2.72
C SER A 399 11.62 -18.04 3.04
N GLN A 400 10.34 -18.23 3.36
CA GLN A 400 9.79 -19.57 3.57
C GLN A 400 9.83 -20.39 2.28
N CYS A 401 9.38 -19.83 1.15
CA CYS A 401 9.42 -20.50 -0.14
C CYS A 401 10.84 -20.98 -0.47
N LEU A 402 11.87 -20.17 -0.19
CA LEU A 402 13.27 -20.55 -0.35
C LEU A 402 13.67 -21.74 0.54
N LYS A 403 13.25 -21.75 1.81
CA LYS A 403 13.62 -22.79 2.80
C LYS A 403 12.97 -24.16 2.56
N THR A 404 11.75 -24.17 2.02
CA THR A 404 10.93 -25.39 1.94
C THR A 404 10.88 -26.03 0.56
N ASP A 405 11.74 -25.58 -0.36
CA ASP A 405 11.76 -26.06 -1.75
C ASP A 405 10.38 -25.95 -2.43
N LEU A 406 9.50 -25.10 -1.89
CA LEU A 406 8.14 -24.88 -2.38
C LEU A 406 8.13 -24.05 -3.66
N PHE A 407 9.29 -23.86 -4.31
CA PHE A 407 9.32 -23.49 -5.72
C PHE A 407 8.54 -24.50 -6.58
N GLU A 408 8.38 -25.75 -6.13
CA GLU A 408 7.56 -26.77 -6.82
C GLU A 408 6.14 -26.96 -6.26
N ILE A 409 5.81 -26.35 -5.09
CA ILE A 409 4.49 -26.45 -4.42
C ILE A 409 3.76 -25.08 -4.42
N ALA A 410 4.18 -24.16 -5.27
CA ALA A 410 3.25 -23.20 -5.85
C ALA A 410 2.52 -23.90 -7.01
N PRO A 411 1.21 -23.68 -7.20
CA PRO A 411 0.33 -24.53 -7.99
C PRO A 411 0.90 -24.81 -9.39
N LYS A 412 1.45 -26.01 -9.63
CA LYS A 412 1.96 -26.67 -10.87
C LYS A 412 2.65 -25.85 -12.00
N ASP A 413 2.69 -24.53 -11.93
CA ASP A 413 3.00 -23.58 -13.00
C ASP A 413 4.00 -22.49 -12.54
N TYR A 414 4.56 -22.62 -11.34
CA TYR A 414 5.41 -21.58 -10.78
C TYR A 414 6.90 -21.76 -11.13
N LYS A 415 7.29 -21.27 -12.30
CA LYS A 415 8.70 -21.12 -12.75
C LYS A 415 9.22 -19.68 -12.61
N GLY A 416 8.61 -18.88 -11.71
CA GLY A 416 8.72 -17.42 -11.72
C GLY A 416 9.85 -16.80 -10.89
N SER A 417 10.32 -15.62 -11.30
CA SER A 417 11.23 -14.74 -10.55
C SER A 417 10.58 -14.21 -9.26
N ILE A 418 11.35 -13.59 -8.35
CA ILE A 418 10.84 -12.84 -7.17
C ILE A 418 9.66 -11.91 -7.56
N LYS A 419 9.75 -11.30 -8.75
CA LYS A 419 8.71 -10.46 -9.33
C LYS A 419 7.40 -11.22 -9.51
N LYS A 420 7.41 -12.45 -10.04
CA LYS A 420 6.20 -13.26 -10.20
C LYS A 420 5.59 -13.70 -8.85
N PHE A 421 6.42 -13.85 -7.82
CA PHE A 421 5.95 -14.26 -6.48
C PHE A 421 5.21 -13.09 -5.83
N VAL A 422 5.81 -11.90 -5.95
CA VAL A 422 5.18 -10.63 -5.59
C VAL A 422 4.00 -10.33 -6.52
N GLU A 423 3.97 -10.84 -7.75
CA GLU A 423 2.78 -10.78 -8.61
C GLU A 423 1.66 -11.63 -8.03
N ASP A 424 1.89 -12.93 -7.87
CA ASP A 424 0.88 -13.90 -7.43
C ASP A 424 0.38 -13.66 -5.99
N ALA A 425 1.25 -13.20 -5.09
CA ALA A 425 0.86 -12.85 -3.72
C ALA A 425 -0.14 -11.69 -3.66
N PHE A 426 -0.13 -10.82 -4.67
CA PHE A 426 -0.95 -9.61 -4.71
C PHE A 426 -2.06 -9.64 -5.79
N ALA A 427 -2.04 -10.59 -6.73
CA ALA A 427 -2.87 -10.55 -7.94
C ALA A 427 -4.25 -11.25 -7.90
N SER A 428 -4.64 -12.00 -6.87
CA SER A 428 -6.06 -12.40 -6.60
C SER A 428 -6.24 -13.53 -5.60
N ASN A 429 -5.35 -14.54 -5.58
CA ASN A 429 -5.57 -15.74 -4.73
C ASN A 429 -5.17 -15.53 -3.27
N CYS A 430 -4.25 -14.61 -3.01
CA CYS A 430 -3.78 -14.25 -1.66
C CYS A 430 -4.19 -12.82 -1.25
N SER A 431 -5.05 -12.12 -2.02
CA SER A 431 -5.41 -10.71 -1.74
C SER A 431 -6.08 -10.52 -0.39
N HIS A 432 -6.84 -11.51 0.08
CA HIS A 432 -7.42 -11.51 1.42
C HIS A 432 -6.36 -11.44 2.53
N LEU A 433 -5.13 -11.90 2.26
CA LEU A 433 -3.95 -11.76 3.14
C LEU A 433 -3.28 -10.38 3.06
N LEU A 434 -3.88 -9.45 2.31
CA LEU A 434 -3.43 -8.06 2.19
C LEU A 434 -4.56 -7.08 2.52
N GLU A 435 -5.81 -7.56 2.58
CA GLU A 435 -7.01 -6.82 2.97
C GLU A 435 -7.21 -6.85 4.50
N TYR A 436 -6.22 -6.34 5.25
CA TYR A 436 -6.27 -6.28 6.72
C TYR A 436 -7.58 -5.67 7.23
N SER A 437 -7.98 -4.53 6.65
CA SER A 437 -9.20 -3.82 7.01
C SER A 437 -10.44 -4.67 6.78
N ARG A 438 -10.54 -5.37 5.67
CA ARG A 438 -11.69 -6.23 5.38
C ARG A 438 -11.81 -7.36 6.41
N VAL A 439 -10.69 -8.00 6.76
CA VAL A 439 -10.69 -9.09 7.76
C VAL A 439 -11.09 -8.56 9.14
N VAL A 440 -10.52 -7.43 9.55
CA VAL A 440 -10.83 -6.80 10.85
C VAL A 440 -12.29 -6.37 10.88
N ASN A 441 -12.76 -5.60 9.90
CA ASN A 441 -14.14 -5.12 9.85
C ASN A 441 -15.13 -6.29 9.82
N TYR A 442 -14.82 -7.34 9.05
CA TYR A 442 -15.68 -8.53 9.00
C TYR A 442 -15.75 -9.25 10.35
N LEU A 443 -14.68 -9.26 11.13
CA LEU A 443 -14.69 -9.81 12.49
C LEU A 443 -15.38 -8.89 13.48
N GLU A 444 -15.24 -7.57 13.37
CA GLU A 444 -15.97 -6.60 14.19
C GLU A 444 -17.48 -6.66 13.95
N ASP A 445 -17.91 -6.87 12.71
CA ASP A 445 -19.32 -6.98 12.33
C ASP A 445 -20.03 -8.21 12.93
N ILE A 446 -19.26 -9.28 13.25
CA ILE A 446 -19.81 -10.57 13.67
C ILE A 446 -19.53 -10.91 15.14
N LEU A 447 -18.61 -10.18 15.79
CA LEU A 447 -18.22 -10.40 17.18
C LEU A 447 -18.76 -9.28 18.08
N PRO A 448 -19.08 -9.59 19.34
CA PRO A 448 -19.43 -8.55 20.31
C PRO A 448 -18.32 -7.51 20.50
N ALA A 449 -18.72 -6.30 20.87
CA ALA A 449 -17.78 -5.23 21.19
C ALA A 449 -16.80 -5.67 22.30
N GLY A 450 -15.51 -5.37 22.11
CA GLY A 450 -14.45 -5.73 23.05
C GLY A 450 -13.98 -7.19 23.00
N CYS A 451 -14.50 -8.02 22.09
CA CYS A 451 -13.96 -9.35 21.82
C CYS A 451 -12.71 -9.32 20.93
N LEU A 452 -12.63 -8.38 19.99
CA LEU A 452 -11.52 -8.30 19.04
C LEU A 452 -10.39 -7.38 19.52
N ASN A 453 -9.16 -7.87 19.46
CA ASN A 453 -7.92 -7.15 19.78
C ASN A 453 -6.99 -7.22 18.58
N VAL A 454 -6.83 -6.10 17.87
CA VAL A 454 -5.92 -6.00 16.72
C VAL A 454 -4.61 -5.38 17.17
N ARG A 455 -3.50 -6.05 16.87
CA ARG A 455 -2.14 -5.65 17.22
C ARG A 455 -1.29 -5.62 15.97
N CYS A 456 -0.43 -4.61 15.82
CA CYS A 456 0.49 -4.48 14.71
C CYS A 456 1.94 -4.57 15.20
N VAL A 457 2.69 -5.52 14.64
CA VAL A 457 4.12 -5.69 14.90
C VAL A 457 4.88 -4.44 14.45
N GLY A 458 5.72 -3.89 15.34
CA GLY A 458 6.48 -2.67 15.11
C GLY A 458 5.75 -1.38 15.50
N VAL A 459 4.42 -1.40 15.64
CA VAL A 459 3.63 -0.22 16.04
C VAL A 459 3.11 -0.34 17.46
N ASN A 460 2.42 -1.44 17.76
CA ASN A 460 1.78 -1.63 19.06
C ASN A 460 2.69 -2.29 20.10
N MET A 461 3.84 -2.83 19.67
CA MET A 461 4.78 -3.58 20.50
C MET A 461 6.22 -3.12 20.22
N GLN A 462 6.98 -2.84 21.28
CA GLN A 462 8.43 -2.64 21.19
C GLN A 462 9.10 -4.03 21.12
N GLY A 463 9.96 -4.27 20.13
CA GLY A 463 10.77 -5.50 20.05
C GLY A 463 10.23 -6.68 19.21
N GLU A 464 9.18 -6.50 18.42
CA GLU A 464 8.61 -7.54 17.53
C GLU A 464 8.30 -8.91 18.20
N ASN A 465 8.09 -8.92 19.52
CA ASN A 465 7.86 -10.14 20.29
C ASN A 465 6.35 -10.39 20.46
N VAL A 466 5.77 -11.12 19.50
CA VAL A 466 4.33 -11.45 19.49
C VAL A 466 3.90 -12.23 20.73
N LEU A 467 4.75 -13.13 21.23
CA LEU A 467 4.41 -13.95 22.41
C LEU A 467 4.33 -13.09 23.66
N GLU A 468 5.32 -12.25 23.91
CA GLU A 468 5.36 -11.37 25.08
C GLU A 468 4.17 -10.42 25.11
N ASP A 469 3.87 -9.78 23.98
CA ASP A 469 2.69 -8.93 23.88
C ASP A 469 1.40 -9.71 24.06
N PHE A 470 1.29 -10.91 23.49
CA PHE A 470 0.11 -11.75 23.67
C PHE A 470 -0.09 -12.09 25.14
N LEU A 471 0.96 -12.47 25.87
CA LEU A 471 0.89 -12.78 27.31
C LEU A 471 0.50 -11.55 28.14
N LEU A 472 1.07 -10.39 27.82
CA LEU A 472 0.75 -9.11 28.46
C LEU A 472 -0.72 -8.73 28.24
N GLN A 473 -1.17 -8.73 26.98
CA GLN A 473 -2.51 -8.29 26.63
C GLN A 473 -3.61 -9.28 27.03
N SER A 474 -3.28 -10.57 27.17
CA SER A 474 -4.22 -11.59 27.65
C SER A 474 -4.28 -11.69 29.18
N GLY A 475 -3.36 -11.04 29.90
CA GLY A 475 -3.20 -11.21 31.34
C GLY A 475 -2.83 -12.65 31.71
N LEU A 476 -2.16 -13.37 30.80
CA LEU A 476 -1.68 -14.74 31.02
C LEU A 476 -0.26 -14.79 31.60
N GLY A 477 0.43 -13.64 31.77
CA GLY A 477 1.79 -13.67 32.30
C GLY A 477 2.32 -12.39 32.94
N ASN A 478 2.74 -12.52 34.20
CA ASN A 478 3.97 -11.94 34.75
C ASN A 478 5.09 -12.99 34.64
N PHE A 479 5.32 -13.55 33.44
CA PHE A 479 6.39 -14.53 33.25
C PHE A 479 7.72 -13.79 33.12
N SER A 480 8.29 -13.42 34.27
CA SER A 480 9.66 -12.94 34.36
C SER A 480 10.63 -14.09 34.08
N GLU A 481 11.40 -13.94 33.00
CA GLU A 481 12.76 -14.47 32.82
C GLU A 481 12.99 -15.95 32.46
N SER A 482 12.07 -16.90 32.67
CA SER A 482 12.38 -18.31 32.34
C SER A 482 11.97 -18.71 30.92
N GLY A 483 12.75 -18.23 29.94
CA GLY A 483 12.78 -18.78 28.60
C GLY A 483 11.92 -18.01 27.59
N LEU A 484 12.42 -16.85 27.14
CA LEU A 484 11.98 -16.27 25.87
C LEU A 484 12.05 -17.38 24.82
N ALA A 485 10.88 -17.81 24.33
CA ALA A 485 10.81 -18.83 23.31
C ALA A 485 11.70 -18.39 22.16
N GLN A 486 12.78 -19.13 21.90
CA GLN A 486 13.62 -18.89 20.74
C GLN A 486 12.70 -18.85 19.52
N ARG A 487 12.86 -17.84 18.66
CA ARG A 487 12.08 -17.76 17.42
C ARG A 487 12.28 -19.06 16.67
N SER A 488 11.25 -19.90 16.61
CA SER A 488 11.33 -21.21 15.95
C SER A 488 11.52 -21.11 14.43
N ASN A 489 11.39 -19.90 13.88
CA ASN A 489 11.71 -19.57 12.49
C ASN A 489 12.46 -18.24 12.42
N GLU A 490 13.76 -18.24 12.66
CA GLU A 490 14.60 -17.07 12.40
C GLU A 490 14.52 -16.65 10.93
N SER A 491 14.48 -15.34 10.69
CA SER A 491 14.62 -14.77 9.36
C SER A 491 16.02 -15.08 8.83
N ILE A 492 16.08 -15.61 7.61
CA ILE A 492 17.36 -15.79 6.91
C ILE A 492 17.82 -14.42 6.38
N GLY A 493 19.13 -14.14 6.48
CA GLY A 493 19.70 -12.92 5.93
C GLY A 493 19.80 -12.95 4.39
N ILE A 494 20.23 -11.83 3.83
CA ILE A 494 20.35 -11.62 2.38
C ILE A 494 21.24 -12.64 1.67
N TYR A 495 22.35 -13.03 2.30
CA TYR A 495 23.30 -13.98 1.73
C TYR A 495 22.76 -15.41 1.77
N GLU A 496 22.06 -15.80 2.83
CA GLU A 496 21.39 -17.10 2.91
C GLU A 496 20.25 -17.18 1.90
N LYS A 497 19.51 -16.09 1.68
CA LYS A 497 18.50 -16.01 0.62
C LYS A 497 19.14 -16.22 -0.76
N ALA A 498 20.26 -15.56 -1.02
CA ALA A 498 21.00 -15.73 -2.28
C ALA A 498 21.51 -17.17 -2.46
N LEU A 499 22.09 -17.75 -1.42
CA LEU A 499 22.60 -19.12 -1.43
C LEU A 499 21.48 -20.15 -1.63
N LEU A 500 20.38 -20.03 -0.89
CA LEU A 500 19.20 -20.89 -1.06
C LEU A 500 18.63 -20.80 -2.47
N ARG A 501 18.58 -19.60 -3.06
CA ARG A 501 18.13 -19.42 -4.44
C ARG A 501 19.04 -20.13 -5.43
N LEU A 502 20.36 -20.06 -5.23
CA LEU A 502 21.33 -20.79 -6.05
C LEU A 502 21.13 -22.30 -5.93
N PHE A 503 21.02 -22.82 -4.70
CA PHE A 503 20.75 -24.23 -4.44
C PHE A 503 19.44 -24.71 -5.07
N ASN A 504 18.38 -23.91 -4.96
CA ASN A 504 17.10 -24.20 -5.62
C ASN A 504 17.25 -24.27 -7.15
N THR A 505 18.04 -23.38 -7.75
CA THR A 505 18.29 -23.37 -9.20
C THR A 505 19.11 -24.59 -9.67
N LYS A 506 19.92 -25.15 -8.78
CA LYS A 506 20.78 -26.31 -9.05
C LYS A 506 20.13 -27.64 -8.65
N GLY A 507 18.89 -27.64 -8.16
CA GLY A 507 18.18 -28.85 -7.75
C GLY A 507 18.81 -29.55 -6.55
N VAL A 508 19.54 -28.82 -5.70
CA VAL A 508 20.11 -29.36 -4.45
C VAL A 508 18.94 -29.79 -3.55
N ASP A 509 19.07 -30.93 -2.87
CA ASP A 509 18.02 -31.40 -1.98
C ASP A 509 17.95 -30.59 -0.68
N ARG A 510 16.80 -30.66 -0.01
CA ARG A 510 16.53 -29.90 1.21
C ARG A 510 17.55 -30.16 2.31
N ALA A 511 17.96 -31.40 2.54
CA ALA A 511 18.88 -31.73 3.64
C ALA A 511 20.26 -31.11 3.40
N SER A 512 20.76 -31.20 2.16
CA SER A 512 22.02 -30.58 1.74
C SER A 512 21.98 -29.06 1.85
N LYS A 513 20.85 -28.40 1.53
CA LYS A 513 20.66 -26.95 1.75
C LYS A 513 20.80 -26.55 3.22
N PHE A 514 20.16 -27.29 4.13
CA PHE A 514 20.24 -27.00 5.56
C PHE A 514 21.66 -27.23 6.10
N HIS A 515 22.35 -28.26 5.63
CA HIS A 515 23.75 -28.50 5.99
C HIS A 515 24.64 -27.32 5.54
N ALA A 516 24.56 -26.95 4.26
CA ALA A 516 25.35 -25.86 3.72
C ALA A 516 25.00 -24.49 4.34
N LEU A 517 23.73 -24.24 4.69
CA LEU A 517 23.35 -23.04 5.44
C LEU A 517 23.95 -23.01 6.84
N ARG A 518 23.98 -24.16 7.53
CA ARG A 518 24.61 -24.27 8.85
C ARG A 518 26.10 -24.01 8.77
N ASP A 519 26.77 -24.60 7.79
CA ASP A 519 28.21 -24.41 7.56
C ASP A 519 28.49 -22.94 7.18
N PHE A 520 27.71 -22.37 6.26
CA PHE A 520 27.79 -20.96 5.87
C PHE A 520 27.58 -20.02 7.06
N SER A 521 26.62 -20.33 7.94
CA SER A 521 26.37 -19.54 9.16
C SER A 521 27.51 -19.68 10.19
N SER A 522 28.22 -20.81 10.21
CA SER A 522 29.38 -21.02 11.09
C SER A 522 30.64 -20.27 10.64
N LEU A 523 30.77 -19.98 9.35
CA LEU A 523 31.87 -19.19 8.76
C LEU A 523 31.72 -17.67 8.99
N ARG A 524 30.65 -17.26 9.70
CA ARG A 524 30.12 -15.90 9.74
C ARG A 524 30.45 -14.97 10.92
N PRO A 525 31.39 -15.23 11.87
CA PRO A 525 31.56 -14.34 13.02
C PRO A 525 31.79 -12.85 12.67
N GLY A 526 32.31 -12.53 11.48
CA GLY A 526 32.61 -11.14 11.06
C GLY A 526 31.54 -10.40 10.25
N TYR A 527 30.43 -11.04 9.85
CA TYR A 527 29.38 -10.41 9.01
C TYR A 527 28.03 -10.25 9.72
N ALA A 528 27.90 -10.74 10.95
CA ALA A 528 26.65 -10.70 11.73
C ALA A 528 26.20 -9.28 12.12
N ASP A 529 27.13 -8.32 12.15
CA ASP A 529 26.84 -6.93 12.56
C ASP A 529 26.32 -6.05 11.41
N LEU A 530 26.31 -6.54 10.17
CA LEU A 530 25.69 -5.84 9.03
C LEU A 530 24.18 -6.14 8.99
N LYS A 531 23.43 -5.62 9.96
CA LYS A 531 21.98 -5.47 9.82
C LYS A 531 21.72 -4.39 8.78
N MET A 532 21.34 -4.78 7.56
CA MET A 532 20.69 -3.85 6.65
C MET A 532 19.21 -3.78 7.01
N ASP A 533 18.75 -2.62 7.48
CA ASP A 533 17.34 -2.38 7.76
C ASP A 533 16.54 -2.48 6.45
N ALA A 534 15.74 -3.56 6.36
CA ALA A 534 14.87 -3.98 5.26
C ALA A 534 15.58 -4.55 4.00
N ASP A 535 15.46 -5.86 3.85
CA ASP A 535 15.92 -6.71 2.75
C ASP A 535 15.18 -6.43 1.43
N PHE A 536 15.58 -5.35 0.77
CA PHE A 536 15.16 -5.04 -0.59
C PHE A 536 16.33 -5.16 -1.55
N CYS A 537 16.65 -6.39 -1.95
CA CYS A 537 17.31 -6.62 -3.23
C CYS A 537 16.39 -6.09 -4.34
N THR A 538 16.62 -4.83 -4.70
CA THR A 538 16.23 -4.17 -5.96
C THR A 538 14.73 -4.17 -6.28
N ILE A 539 13.95 -3.33 -5.58
CA ILE A 539 12.56 -2.94 -5.94
C ILE A 539 12.49 -2.12 -7.25
N GLN A 540 13.62 -1.63 -7.78
CA GLN A 540 13.63 -0.73 -8.94
C GLN A 540 12.94 -1.32 -10.18
N ASP A 541 13.00 -2.65 -10.38
CA ASP A 541 12.37 -3.32 -11.54
C ASP A 541 10.86 -3.60 -11.38
N SER A 542 10.26 -3.21 -10.25
CA SER A 542 8.88 -3.49 -9.85
C SER A 542 7.97 -2.24 -9.83
N PHE A 543 8.45 -1.08 -10.30
CA PHE A 543 7.76 0.21 -10.19
C PHE A 543 6.37 0.30 -10.85
N PRO A 544 6.15 -0.25 -12.07
CA PRO A 544 4.82 -0.33 -12.68
C PRO A 544 3.85 -1.26 -11.93
N TYR A 545 4.36 -2.05 -11.00
CA TYR A 545 3.62 -3.08 -10.27
C TYR A 545 3.12 -2.59 -8.89
N LEU A 546 3.94 -1.84 -8.14
CA LEU A 546 3.50 -1.09 -6.94
C LEU A 546 2.32 -0.15 -7.22
N SER A 547 2.30 0.38 -8.44
CA SER A 547 1.25 1.23 -8.99
C SER A 547 -0.13 0.55 -9.10
N ARG A 548 -0.16 -0.76 -9.37
CA ARG A 548 -1.40 -1.57 -9.40
C ARG A 548 -1.81 -2.07 -8.01
N LEU A 549 -0.82 -2.28 -7.17
CA LEU A 549 -0.95 -2.68 -5.76
C LEU A 549 -1.69 -1.63 -4.91
N GLN A 550 -1.54 -0.35 -5.25
CA GLN A 550 -2.31 0.73 -4.63
C GLN A 550 -3.76 0.83 -5.15
N GLN A 551 -4.07 0.34 -6.35
CA GLN A 551 -5.43 0.40 -6.90
C GLN A 551 -6.39 -0.58 -6.19
N GLY A 552 -5.90 -1.69 -5.64
CA GLY A 552 -6.73 -2.71 -4.95
C GLY A 552 -7.04 -2.43 -3.47
N VAL A 553 -6.22 -1.63 -2.78
CA VAL A 553 -6.38 -1.32 -1.34
C VAL A 553 -7.57 -0.39 -1.07
N VAL A 554 -8.11 0.23 -2.11
CA VAL A 554 -8.97 1.40 -1.97
C VAL A 554 -10.46 1.10 -2.19
N SER A 555 -10.80 -0.11 -2.60
CA SER A 555 -12.21 -0.53 -2.71
C SER A 555 -12.88 -0.85 -1.36
N ALA A 556 -12.24 -0.63 -0.21
CA ALA A 556 -12.81 -0.84 1.11
C ALA A 556 -13.16 0.50 1.79
N ASN A 557 -14.35 1.03 1.49
CA ASN A 557 -14.93 2.20 2.16
C ASN A 557 -15.46 1.85 3.55
N GLY A 558 -15.13 2.68 4.55
CA GLY A 558 -15.84 2.74 5.84
C GLY A 558 -14.94 2.93 7.06
N ASN A 559 -14.80 4.19 7.51
CA ASN A 559 -14.67 4.62 8.90
C ASN A 559 -13.54 4.11 9.84
N HIS A 560 -12.29 3.83 9.43
CA HIS A 560 -11.23 3.57 10.43
C HIS A 560 -9.84 4.13 10.08
N ILE A 561 -9.73 5.46 10.02
CA ILE A 561 -8.53 6.22 9.61
C ILE A 561 -7.39 6.24 10.67
N ASP A 562 -7.59 5.76 11.90
CA ASP A 562 -6.57 5.88 12.98
C ASP A 562 -5.50 4.75 12.99
N LEU A 563 -5.76 3.58 12.39
CA LEU A 563 -4.82 2.44 12.49
C LEU A 563 -3.72 2.45 11.41
N LEU A 564 -4.04 2.92 10.20
CA LEU A 564 -3.11 2.93 9.05
C LEU A 564 -2.09 4.08 9.11
N SER A 565 -2.48 5.23 9.68
CA SER A 565 -1.60 6.37 9.93
C SER A 565 -0.53 6.06 10.99
N ARG A 566 -0.82 5.15 11.92
CA ARG A 566 0.13 4.66 12.94
C ARG A 566 1.13 3.63 12.39
N LEU A 567 0.79 2.93 11.30
CA LEU A 567 1.68 1.97 10.60
C LEU A 567 2.75 2.63 9.72
N ALA A 568 2.62 3.92 9.43
CA ALA A 568 3.47 4.64 8.47
C ALA A 568 4.69 5.36 9.07
N ARG A 569 4.83 5.40 10.40
CA ARG A 569 5.94 6.12 11.07
C ARG A 569 7.16 5.23 11.27
N PHE A 570 7.99 5.00 10.24
CA PHE A 570 9.36 4.52 10.46
C PHE A 570 10.39 5.17 9.52
N ASP A 571 11.49 5.59 10.15
CA ASP A 571 12.62 6.34 9.64
C ASP A 571 13.43 5.53 8.60
N LYS A 572 13.91 6.22 7.56
CA LYS A 572 14.46 5.65 6.31
C LYS A 572 15.81 6.26 5.91
N SER A 573 16.51 6.97 6.79
CA SER A 573 17.75 7.66 6.43
C SER A 573 18.91 6.76 5.95
N GLU A 574 18.80 5.43 6.08
CA GLU A 574 19.88 4.46 5.75
C GLU A 574 19.65 3.63 4.47
N LEU A 575 18.48 3.71 3.81
CA LEU A 575 18.02 2.69 2.86
C LEU A 575 18.47 2.83 1.38
N SER A 576 19.58 3.51 1.09
CA SER A 576 20.06 3.63 -0.29
C SER A 576 21.57 3.58 -0.37
N LYS A 577 22.14 2.49 -0.94
CA LYS A 577 23.41 2.50 -1.71
C LYS A 577 23.89 1.17 -2.31
N THR A 578 23.22 0.03 -2.15
CA THR A 578 23.76 -1.26 -2.64
C THR A 578 22.77 -1.99 -3.55
N THR A 579 23.14 -2.30 -4.80
CA THR A 579 22.33 -3.14 -5.70
C THR A 579 22.62 -4.63 -5.51
N TYR A 580 21.74 -5.52 -5.99
CA TYR A 580 21.94 -6.98 -5.97
C TYR A 580 23.24 -7.41 -6.69
N VAL A 581 23.57 -6.72 -7.79
CA VAL A 581 24.80 -6.95 -8.55
C VAL A 581 26.05 -6.57 -7.73
N ASP A 582 25.96 -5.54 -6.91
CA ASP A 582 27.06 -5.12 -6.03
C ASP A 582 27.26 -6.09 -4.85
N LEU A 583 26.18 -6.70 -4.35
CA LEU A 583 26.23 -7.72 -3.28
C LEU A 583 26.85 -9.03 -3.76
N CYS A 584 26.47 -9.53 -4.94
CA CYS A 584 27.06 -10.75 -5.51
C CYS A 584 28.56 -10.57 -5.80
N LYS A 585 28.97 -9.38 -6.25
CA LYS A 585 30.39 -9.04 -6.48
C LYS A 585 31.21 -8.90 -5.19
N ARG A 586 30.59 -8.42 -4.10
CA ARG A 586 31.27 -8.22 -2.80
C ARG A 586 31.40 -9.50 -1.98
N ALA A 587 30.55 -10.50 -2.21
CA ALA A 587 30.49 -11.71 -1.38
C ALA A 587 31.29 -12.89 -1.93
N GLU A 588 32.03 -12.72 -3.04
CA GLU A 588 32.83 -13.79 -3.69
C GLU A 588 32.04 -15.09 -3.90
N LEU A 589 30.71 -15.00 -4.03
CA LEU A 589 29.80 -16.14 -4.01
C LEU A 589 30.01 -17.08 -5.19
N ASP A 590 30.54 -16.59 -6.32
CA ASP A 590 30.89 -17.39 -7.49
C ASP A 590 32.06 -18.36 -7.22
N GLU A 591 32.92 -18.09 -6.25
CA GLU A 591 34.06 -18.94 -5.88
C GLU A 591 33.71 -20.03 -4.85
N LEU A 592 32.63 -19.85 -4.08
CA LEU A 592 32.15 -20.83 -3.09
C LEU A 592 31.32 -21.96 -3.72
N VAL A 593 30.72 -21.71 -4.89
CA VAL A 593 29.88 -22.71 -5.58
C VAL A 593 30.63 -24.02 -5.85
N PRO A 594 31.85 -24.02 -6.44
CA PRO A 594 32.57 -25.26 -6.74
C PRO A 594 32.95 -26.10 -5.51
N PHE A 595 33.01 -25.51 -4.31
CA PHE A 595 33.39 -26.20 -3.08
C PHE A 595 32.31 -27.15 -2.54
N TYR A 596 31.03 -26.91 -2.87
CA TYR A 596 29.90 -27.73 -2.44
C TYR A 596 29.38 -28.69 -3.54
N PHE A 597 29.93 -28.60 -4.76
CA PHE A 597 29.61 -29.50 -5.89
C PHE A 597 30.70 -30.57 -6.17
N LYS A 598 31.70 -30.69 -5.28
CA LYS A 598 32.56 -31.87 -5.15
C LYS A 598 32.11 -32.69 -3.96
#